data_AF-A0A1Z9N505-F1
#
_entry.id   AF-A0A1Z9N505-F1
#
_cell.length_a   1.000
_cell.length_b   1.000
_cell.length_c   1.000
_cell.angle_alpha   90.00
_cell.angle_beta   90.00
_cell.angle_gamma   90.00
#
_symmetry.space_group_name_H-M   'P 1'
#
loop_
_entity.id
_entity.type
_entity.pdbx_description
1 polymer ?
#
loop_
_entity_poly.entity_id
_entity_poly.type
_entity_poly.pdbx_seq_one_letter_code
_entity_poly.pdbx_strand_id
1 'polypeptide(L)'
;MAKKDDFDKIDSNKDGFISREEYANADKSAGVKKEKLNWFLRLITLGDRFDIQDFWDRLKKSIVEFIILVFGVTVSFGIEQQGGESDNRADGIENLLNLREEIDKMIAYTDTYIEQVDWVSALYQKQYDKWEKDNDSIFIDFMDDDEEPGGKYYFAPMGMYVQRDPFDPPRVNFDAIKLDGTFRLMPKEVGLKMTEIYDGTELKYLIENTGKNEELYVNQFSNRIANKWVYDLPWVDVDYNEFWIENRKYVQNDKFIKYNLYKRVDLWEYSIKEQLQQYKTSLIESTEMLDSVIAVRNSEFEFIWWVLNPKD
;
A
#
# COMPACT_ATOMS: atom_id res chain seq x y z
N MET A 1 -6.63 -48.22 -41.10
CA MET A 1 -7.16 -49.38 -41.85
C MET A 1 -8.65 -49.17 -42.07
N ALA A 2 -9.04 -48.57 -43.20
CA ALA A 2 -10.44 -48.47 -43.59
C ALA A 2 -10.96 -49.89 -43.83
N LYS A 3 -12.07 -50.26 -43.18
CA LYS A 3 -12.59 -51.63 -43.22
C LYS A 3 -13.12 -51.91 -44.63
N LYS A 4 -12.80 -53.10 -45.12
CA LYS A 4 -13.19 -53.67 -46.42
C LYS A 4 -14.70 -53.55 -46.72
N ASP A 5 -15.54 -53.50 -45.69
CA ASP A 5 -17.01 -53.42 -45.77
C ASP A 5 -17.60 -52.15 -46.38
N ASP A 6 -16.89 -51.01 -46.34
CA ASP A 6 -17.43 -49.74 -46.87
C ASP A 6 -17.10 -49.54 -48.36
N PHE A 7 -16.05 -50.20 -48.85
CA PHE A 7 -15.71 -50.22 -50.28
C PHE A 7 -16.73 -51.04 -51.07
N ASP A 8 -17.06 -52.25 -50.58
CA ASP A 8 -18.00 -53.18 -51.23
C ASP A 8 -19.46 -52.67 -51.30
N LYS A 9 -19.80 -51.60 -50.56
CA LYS A 9 -21.12 -50.93 -50.63
C LYS A 9 -21.20 -49.86 -51.71
N ILE A 10 -20.06 -49.31 -52.12
CA ILE A 10 -19.98 -48.20 -53.08
C ILE A 10 -19.65 -48.76 -54.46
N ASP A 11 -18.76 -49.76 -54.52
CA ASP A 11 -18.44 -50.54 -55.73
C ASP A 11 -19.61 -51.51 -56.05
N SER A 12 -20.59 -51.00 -56.78
CA SER A 12 -21.84 -51.71 -57.07
C SER A 12 -21.66 -52.77 -58.16
N ASN A 13 -20.68 -52.56 -59.05
CA ASN A 13 -20.38 -53.49 -60.14
C ASN A 13 -19.30 -54.53 -59.77
N LYS A 14 -18.66 -54.39 -58.60
CA LYS A 14 -17.62 -55.28 -58.05
C LYS A 14 -16.39 -55.41 -58.94
N ASP A 15 -16.04 -54.33 -59.66
CA ASP A 15 -14.88 -54.31 -60.54
C ASP A 15 -13.56 -53.98 -59.80
N GLY A 16 -13.65 -53.65 -58.51
CA GLY A 16 -12.51 -53.33 -57.66
C GLY A 16 -12.06 -51.87 -57.74
N PHE A 17 -12.81 -50.99 -58.43
CA PHE A 17 -12.56 -49.56 -58.55
C PHE A 17 -13.86 -48.76 -58.34
N ILE A 18 -13.78 -47.56 -57.75
CA ILE A 18 -14.95 -46.67 -57.58
C ILE A 18 -15.01 -45.71 -58.76
N SER A 19 -16.01 -45.85 -59.62
CA SER A 19 -16.25 -44.92 -60.72
C SER A 19 -16.80 -43.57 -60.22
N ARG A 20 -16.68 -42.51 -61.04
CA ARG A 20 -17.25 -41.18 -60.71
C ARG A 20 -18.77 -41.23 -60.50
N GLU A 21 -19.48 -42.12 -61.18
CA GLU A 21 -20.92 -42.28 -61.01
C GLU A 21 -21.28 -43.00 -59.70
N GLU A 22 -20.50 -43.99 -59.30
CA GLU A 22 -20.67 -44.67 -57.99
C GLU A 22 -20.36 -43.75 -56.82
N TYR A 23 -19.32 -42.91 -56.96
CA TYR A 23 -19.01 -41.88 -55.97
C TYR A 23 -20.14 -40.83 -55.86
N ALA A 24 -20.68 -40.37 -56.99
CA ALA A 24 -21.76 -39.37 -57.02
C ALA A 24 -23.10 -39.90 -56.49
N ASN A 25 -23.35 -41.21 -56.58
CA ASN A 25 -24.56 -41.83 -56.02
C ASN A 25 -24.45 -42.12 -54.52
N ALA A 26 -23.24 -42.39 -54.00
CA ALA A 26 -23.02 -42.55 -52.55
C ALA A 26 -23.33 -41.26 -51.77
N ASP A 27 -23.01 -40.10 -52.36
CA ASP A 27 -23.12 -38.77 -51.75
C ASP A 27 -24.59 -38.28 -51.59
N LYS A 28 -25.54 -38.82 -52.37
CA LYS A 28 -26.96 -38.41 -52.30
C LYS A 28 -27.78 -39.11 -51.20
N SER A 29 -27.16 -39.92 -50.35
CA SER A 29 -27.84 -40.65 -49.27
C SER A 29 -27.39 -40.27 -47.84
N ALA A 30 -26.47 -39.32 -47.70
CA ALA A 30 -25.87 -38.93 -46.43
C ALA A 30 -26.82 -38.08 -45.58
N GLY A 31 -27.56 -38.71 -44.67
CA GLY A 31 -28.35 -38.02 -43.65
C GLY A 31 -29.12 -39.00 -42.78
N VAL A 32 -29.08 -38.81 -41.45
CA VAL A 32 -29.75 -39.72 -40.51
C VAL A 32 -31.22 -39.34 -40.43
N LYS A 33 -32.12 -40.30 -40.70
CA LYS A 33 -33.58 -40.11 -40.60
C LYS A 33 -33.96 -39.68 -39.17
N LYS A 34 -34.85 -38.70 -39.05
CA LYS A 34 -35.28 -38.12 -37.75
C LYS A 34 -35.75 -39.16 -36.74
N GLU A 35 -36.38 -40.23 -37.23
CA GLU A 35 -36.84 -41.38 -36.45
C GLU A 35 -35.72 -42.14 -35.73
N LYS A 36 -34.48 -42.10 -36.25
CA LYS A 36 -33.30 -42.75 -35.66
C LYS A 36 -32.45 -41.82 -34.78
N LEU A 37 -32.87 -40.56 -34.59
CA LEU A 37 -32.17 -39.58 -33.76
C LEU A 37 -32.67 -39.58 -32.31
N ASN A 38 -31.77 -39.23 -31.38
CA ASN A 38 -32.10 -39.06 -29.97
C ASN A 38 -32.99 -37.82 -29.74
N TRP A 39 -33.75 -37.77 -28.63
CA TRP A 39 -34.84 -36.81 -28.43
C TRP A 39 -34.40 -35.33 -28.57
N PHE A 40 -33.22 -34.99 -28.06
CA PHE A 40 -32.63 -33.66 -28.18
C PHE A 40 -32.32 -33.27 -29.64
N LEU A 41 -31.73 -34.19 -30.41
CA LEU A 41 -31.42 -33.97 -31.82
C LEU A 41 -32.70 -33.84 -32.67
N ARG A 42 -33.78 -34.54 -32.31
CA ARG A 42 -35.09 -34.37 -32.96
C ARG A 42 -35.68 -32.97 -32.74
N LEU A 43 -35.44 -32.37 -31.57
CA LEU A 43 -35.95 -31.05 -31.19
C LEU A 43 -35.35 -29.94 -32.05
N ILE A 44 -34.07 -30.07 -32.39
CA ILE A 44 -33.30 -29.08 -33.17
C ILE A 44 -33.26 -29.37 -34.68
N THR A 45 -33.87 -30.47 -35.14
CA THR A 45 -33.95 -30.84 -36.56
C THR A 45 -35.27 -30.36 -37.19
N LEU A 46 -35.21 -29.35 -38.05
CA LEU A 46 -36.33 -28.81 -38.82
C LEU A 46 -36.40 -29.46 -40.23
N GLY A 47 -36.73 -30.76 -40.27
CA GLY A 47 -36.90 -31.56 -41.51
C GLY A 47 -36.95 -33.07 -41.22
N ASP A 48 -37.13 -33.91 -42.25
CA ASP A 48 -37.24 -35.38 -42.11
C ASP A 48 -35.89 -36.08 -41.86
N ARG A 49 -34.78 -35.38 -42.10
CA ARG A 49 -33.41 -35.87 -41.90
C ARG A 49 -32.56 -34.79 -41.24
N PHE A 50 -31.65 -35.22 -40.39
CA PHE A 50 -30.64 -34.34 -39.79
C PHE A 50 -29.35 -34.44 -40.60
N ASP A 51 -28.85 -33.29 -41.00
CA ASP A 51 -27.54 -33.10 -41.62
C ASP A 51 -26.70 -32.19 -40.72
N ILE A 52 -25.55 -32.71 -40.29
CA ILE A 52 -24.64 -32.00 -39.41
C ILE A 52 -23.97 -30.82 -40.13
N GLN A 53 -23.73 -30.91 -41.44
CA GLN A 53 -23.11 -29.82 -42.21
C GLN A 53 -24.07 -28.63 -42.30
N ASP A 54 -25.34 -28.89 -42.59
CA ASP A 54 -26.38 -27.86 -42.72
C ASP A 54 -26.72 -27.21 -41.36
N PHE A 55 -26.63 -27.97 -40.26
CA PHE A 55 -26.71 -27.44 -38.89
C PHE A 55 -25.53 -26.53 -38.55
N TRP A 56 -24.29 -26.96 -38.84
CA TRP A 56 -23.09 -26.17 -38.58
C TRP A 56 -23.01 -24.90 -39.44
N ASP A 57 -23.44 -24.94 -40.69
CA ASP A 57 -23.42 -23.77 -41.56
C ASP A 57 -24.46 -22.72 -41.14
N ARG A 58 -25.64 -23.15 -40.67
CA ARG A 58 -26.66 -22.25 -40.12
C ARG A 58 -26.29 -21.72 -38.73
N LEU A 59 -25.65 -22.54 -37.89
CA LEU A 59 -25.11 -22.10 -36.61
C LEU A 59 -24.02 -21.05 -36.81
N LYS A 60 -23.09 -21.28 -37.76
CA LYS A 60 -22.07 -20.29 -38.15
C LYS A 60 -22.73 -18.99 -38.64
N LYS A 61 -23.73 -19.08 -39.51
CA LYS A 61 -24.42 -17.89 -40.03
C LYS A 61 -25.15 -17.10 -38.93
N SER A 62 -25.84 -17.78 -38.02
CA SER A 62 -26.53 -17.17 -36.88
C SER A 62 -25.55 -16.57 -35.85
N ILE A 63 -24.42 -17.23 -35.60
CA ILE A 63 -23.34 -16.70 -34.75
C ILE A 63 -22.72 -15.46 -35.40
N VAL A 64 -22.49 -15.48 -36.72
CA VAL A 64 -21.97 -14.32 -37.46
C VAL A 64 -22.97 -13.17 -37.44
N GLU A 65 -24.26 -13.41 -37.66
CA GLU A 65 -25.31 -12.39 -37.56
C GLU A 65 -25.48 -11.85 -36.14
N PHE A 66 -25.36 -12.70 -35.12
CA PHE A 66 -25.33 -12.31 -33.70
C PHE A 66 -24.10 -11.44 -33.39
N ILE A 67 -22.92 -11.84 -33.87
CA ILE A 67 -21.70 -11.03 -33.75
C ILE A 67 -21.88 -9.70 -34.47
N ILE A 68 -22.43 -9.66 -35.68
CA ILE A 68 -22.65 -8.41 -36.43
C ILE A 68 -23.65 -7.48 -35.72
N LEU A 69 -24.73 -8.01 -35.16
CA LEU A 69 -25.77 -7.21 -34.50
C LEU A 69 -25.33 -6.72 -33.11
N VAL A 70 -24.64 -7.59 -32.35
CA VAL A 70 -24.01 -7.21 -31.08
C VAL A 70 -22.90 -6.20 -31.33
N PHE A 71 -21.98 -6.43 -32.26
CA PHE A 71 -20.96 -5.43 -32.61
C PHE A 71 -21.60 -4.15 -33.15
N GLY A 72 -22.64 -4.20 -33.98
CA GLY A 72 -23.29 -3.00 -34.53
C GLY A 72 -23.92 -2.11 -33.45
N VAL A 73 -24.53 -2.71 -32.42
CA VAL A 73 -25.13 -1.98 -31.29
C VAL A 73 -24.05 -1.58 -30.27
N THR A 74 -23.03 -2.42 -30.03
CA THR A 74 -21.92 -2.12 -29.10
C THR A 74 -20.98 -1.04 -29.64
N VAL A 75 -20.75 -0.98 -30.97
CA VAL A 75 -19.97 0.07 -31.63
C VAL A 75 -20.64 1.44 -31.53
N SER A 76 -21.98 1.50 -31.49
CA SER A 76 -22.70 2.77 -31.37
C SER A 76 -22.70 3.33 -29.94
N PHE A 77 -22.56 2.49 -28.91
CA PHE A 77 -22.40 2.93 -27.51
C PHE A 77 -20.93 3.18 -27.09
N GLY A 78 -19.94 2.50 -27.70
CA GLY A 78 -18.52 2.58 -27.29
C GLY A 78 -17.78 3.86 -27.70
N ILE A 79 -18.28 4.63 -28.68
CA ILE A 79 -17.66 5.87 -29.15
C ILE A 79 -17.72 6.99 -28.10
N GLU A 80 -18.66 6.96 -27.16
CA GLU A 80 -18.79 7.98 -26.11
C GLU A 80 -17.92 7.72 -24.86
N GLN A 81 -17.38 6.51 -24.66
CA GLN A 81 -16.79 6.10 -23.37
C GLN A 81 -15.25 5.93 -23.37
N GLN A 82 -14.60 5.69 -24.51
CA GLN A 82 -13.21 5.20 -24.57
C GLN A 82 -12.07 6.23 -24.57
N GLY A 83 -12.34 7.53 -24.58
CA GLY A 83 -11.27 8.55 -24.54
C GLY A 83 -10.68 8.80 -23.14
N GLY A 84 -11.29 8.30 -22.07
CA GLY A 84 -10.90 8.58 -20.69
C GLY A 84 -10.58 7.38 -19.81
N GLU A 85 -11.06 6.16 -20.12
CA GLU A 85 -10.95 5.02 -19.18
C GLU A 85 -9.63 4.24 -19.24
N SER A 86 -8.90 4.23 -20.36
CA SER A 86 -7.65 3.46 -20.51
C SER A 86 -6.42 4.16 -19.92
N ASP A 87 -6.31 5.49 -20.00
CA ASP A 87 -5.24 6.25 -19.34
C ASP A 87 -5.39 6.18 -17.80
N ASN A 88 -6.64 6.17 -17.30
CA ASN A 88 -6.94 6.08 -15.86
C ASN A 88 -6.43 4.79 -15.17
N ARG A 89 -6.17 3.69 -15.91
CA ARG A 89 -5.74 2.42 -15.31
C ARG A 89 -4.24 2.41 -15.03
N ALA A 90 -3.42 2.82 -15.98
CA ALA A 90 -1.97 2.92 -15.79
C ALA A 90 -1.66 3.90 -14.66
N ASP A 91 -2.31 5.06 -14.67
CA ASP A 91 -2.21 6.09 -13.64
C ASP A 91 -2.68 5.56 -12.26
N GLY A 92 -3.73 4.73 -12.24
CA GLY A 92 -4.22 4.09 -11.02
C GLY A 92 -3.23 3.09 -10.40
N ILE A 93 -2.51 2.31 -11.22
CA ILE A 93 -1.47 1.38 -10.76
C ILE A 93 -0.23 2.15 -10.29
N GLU A 94 0.17 3.18 -11.01
CA GLU A 94 1.28 4.06 -10.63
C GLU A 94 1.02 4.73 -9.28
N ASN A 95 -0.20 5.24 -9.06
CA ASN A 95 -0.59 5.81 -7.77
C ASN A 95 -0.51 4.81 -6.61
N LEU A 96 -0.92 3.55 -6.83
CA LEU A 96 -0.79 2.50 -5.82
C LEU A 96 0.69 2.17 -5.51
N LEU A 97 1.54 2.14 -6.53
CA LEU A 97 2.99 1.93 -6.36
C LEU A 97 3.65 3.10 -5.62
N ASN A 98 3.27 4.34 -5.95
CA ASN A 98 3.78 5.55 -5.29
C ASN A 98 3.36 5.61 -3.81
N LEU A 99 2.13 5.22 -3.48
CA LEU A 99 1.66 5.09 -2.09
C LEU A 99 2.41 3.98 -1.35
N ARG A 100 2.66 2.85 -2.01
CA ARG A 100 3.39 1.73 -1.44
C ARG A 100 4.84 2.12 -1.10
N GLU A 101 5.52 2.82 -2.01
CA GLU A 101 6.87 3.35 -1.78
C GLU A 101 6.90 4.41 -0.67
N GLU A 102 5.89 5.28 -0.60
CA GLU A 102 5.76 6.25 0.49
C GLU A 102 5.60 5.56 1.85
N ILE A 103 4.78 4.51 1.93
CA ILE A 103 4.64 3.72 3.16
C ILE A 103 5.96 3.06 3.57
N ASP A 104 6.76 2.54 2.63
CA ASP A 104 8.10 2.02 2.96
C ASP A 104 9.00 3.10 3.57
N LYS A 105 8.97 4.31 3.02
CA LYS A 105 9.70 5.47 3.58
C LYS A 105 9.20 5.83 4.97
N MET A 106 7.88 5.78 5.19
CA MET A 106 7.29 6.04 6.51
C MET A 106 7.67 4.97 7.54
N ILE A 107 7.73 3.69 7.15
CA ILE A 107 8.20 2.61 8.01
C ILE A 107 9.66 2.86 8.42
N ALA A 108 10.54 3.14 7.46
CA ALA A 108 11.95 3.43 7.73
C ALA A 108 12.14 4.68 8.62
N TYR A 109 11.36 5.73 8.38
CA TYR A 109 11.33 6.92 9.23
C TYR A 109 10.87 6.58 10.66
N THR A 110 9.79 5.81 10.79
CA THR A 110 9.24 5.40 12.08
C THR A 110 10.23 4.53 12.86
N ASP A 111 10.95 3.63 12.20
CA ASP A 111 11.99 2.81 12.82
C ASP A 111 13.15 3.64 13.35
N THR A 112 13.64 4.57 12.54
CA THR A 112 14.69 5.51 12.98
C THR A 112 14.22 6.34 14.18
N TYR A 113 12.97 6.80 14.15
CA TYR A 113 12.40 7.58 15.24
C TYR A 113 12.20 6.75 16.53
N ILE A 114 11.82 5.48 16.41
CA ILE A 114 11.76 4.54 17.55
C ILE A 114 13.14 4.43 18.22
N GLU A 115 14.20 4.22 17.44
CA GLU A 115 15.57 4.12 17.97
C GLU A 115 15.99 5.40 18.70
N GLN A 116 15.65 6.57 18.13
CA GLN A 116 15.91 7.87 18.75
C GLN A 116 15.14 8.04 20.06
N VAL A 117 13.84 7.70 20.08
CA VAL A 117 13.00 7.80 21.27
C VAL A 117 13.50 6.86 22.36
N ASP A 118 13.90 5.63 22.01
CA ASP A 118 14.47 4.68 22.97
C ASP A 118 15.77 5.18 23.58
N TRP A 119 16.65 5.78 22.77
CA TRP A 119 17.90 6.35 23.25
C TRP A 119 17.66 7.56 24.18
N VAL A 120 16.84 8.53 23.74
CA VAL A 120 16.61 9.76 24.50
C VAL A 120 15.84 9.49 25.79
N SER A 121 14.84 8.59 25.76
CA SER A 121 14.09 8.25 26.96
C SER A 121 14.97 7.52 27.97
N ALA A 122 15.85 6.61 27.52
CA ALA A 122 16.82 5.93 28.39
C ALA A 122 17.83 6.90 29.01
N LEU A 123 18.33 7.87 28.24
CA LEU A 123 19.24 8.92 28.72
C LEU A 123 18.59 9.73 29.85
N TYR A 124 17.36 10.18 29.64
CA TYR A 124 16.65 10.99 30.63
C TYR A 124 16.11 10.18 31.82
N GLN A 125 15.71 8.92 31.61
CA GLN A 125 15.37 7.99 32.69
C GLN A 125 16.59 7.75 33.59
N LYS A 126 17.77 7.52 33.01
CA LYS A 126 19.03 7.40 33.76
C LYS A 126 19.32 8.67 34.57
N GLN A 127 19.09 9.86 34.00
CA GLN A 127 19.24 11.13 34.70
C GLN A 127 18.23 11.28 35.86
N TYR A 128 17.00 10.83 35.67
CA TYR A 128 15.96 10.85 36.70
C TYR A 128 16.27 9.87 37.85
N ASP A 129 16.70 8.65 37.55
CA ASP A 129 17.00 7.61 38.54
C ASP A 129 18.20 7.98 39.42
N LYS A 130 19.16 8.72 38.85
CA LYS A 130 20.35 9.17 39.58
C LYS A 130 20.11 10.50 40.32
N TRP A 131 18.97 11.16 40.15
CA TRP A 131 18.72 12.53 40.62
C TRP A 131 19.04 12.78 42.09
N GLU A 132 18.78 11.82 42.99
CA GLU A 132 18.99 11.98 44.44
C GLU A 132 20.36 11.51 44.95
N LYS A 133 21.23 11.00 44.07
CA LYS A 133 22.55 10.52 44.48
C LYS A 133 23.47 11.71 44.74
N ASP A 134 24.18 11.70 45.87
CA ASP A 134 25.19 12.71 46.17
C ASP A 134 26.47 12.40 45.38
N ASN A 135 26.62 13.05 44.23
CA ASN A 135 27.78 12.97 43.36
C ASN A 135 27.96 14.31 42.63
N ASP A 136 29.19 14.82 42.61
CA ASP A 136 29.54 16.11 42.01
C ASP A 136 29.19 16.19 40.51
N SER A 137 29.32 15.08 39.78
CA SER A 137 29.05 14.97 38.35
C SER A 137 27.70 14.31 38.05
N ILE A 138 26.73 14.37 38.98
CA ILE A 138 25.46 13.63 38.84
C ILE A 138 24.65 14.02 37.60
N PHE A 139 24.83 15.23 37.08
CA PHE A 139 24.18 15.74 35.87
C PHE A 139 25.02 15.57 34.60
N ILE A 140 26.20 14.98 34.70
CA ILE A 140 27.08 14.73 33.57
C ILE A 140 26.91 13.27 33.13
N ASP A 141 26.85 13.08 31.83
CA ASP A 141 26.94 11.79 31.17
C ASP A 141 28.08 11.80 30.14
N PHE A 142 28.36 10.66 29.53
CA PHE A 142 29.35 10.57 28.47
C PHE A 142 28.90 9.64 27.35
N MET A 143 29.44 9.89 26.16
CA MET A 143 29.44 8.96 25.05
C MET A 143 30.89 8.67 24.66
N ASP A 144 31.13 7.49 24.11
CA ASP A 144 32.47 7.14 23.61
C ASP A 144 32.76 7.97 22.35
N ASP A 145 33.92 8.62 22.33
CA ASP A 145 34.38 9.48 21.26
C ASP A 145 35.91 9.40 21.14
N ASP A 146 36.37 8.71 20.11
CA ASP A 146 37.81 8.48 19.87
C ASP A 146 38.56 9.76 19.49
N GLU A 147 37.87 10.85 19.12
CA GLU A 147 38.47 12.14 18.82
C GLU A 147 38.79 12.95 20.10
N GLU A 148 38.13 12.64 21.22
CA GLU A 148 38.33 13.32 22.50
C GLU A 148 39.53 12.79 23.29
N PRO A 149 40.30 13.65 23.99
CA PRO A 149 41.34 13.21 24.92
C PRO A 149 40.78 12.31 26.03
N GLY A 150 41.01 11.00 25.90
CA GLY A 150 40.49 10.00 26.84
C GLY A 150 39.34 9.15 26.30
N GLY A 151 38.99 9.30 25.02
CA GLY A 151 38.02 8.44 24.32
C GLY A 151 36.57 8.70 24.69
N LYS A 152 36.27 9.84 25.33
CA LYS A 152 34.94 10.14 25.89
C LYS A 152 34.58 11.60 25.74
N TYR A 153 33.41 11.84 25.17
CA TYR A 153 32.76 13.14 25.15
C TYR A 153 31.80 13.27 26.35
N TYR A 154 32.05 14.24 27.22
CA TYR A 154 31.25 14.49 28.41
C TYR A 154 30.24 15.62 28.17
N PHE A 155 28.99 15.39 28.53
CA PHE A 155 27.91 16.35 28.33
C PHE A 155 26.88 16.30 29.44
N ALA A 156 26.10 17.37 29.59
CA ALA A 156 24.97 17.40 30.50
C ALA A 156 23.67 17.08 29.75
N PRO A 157 22.99 15.94 30.04
CA PRO A 157 21.73 15.60 29.37
C PRO A 157 20.67 16.68 29.52
N MET A 158 20.64 17.35 30.69
CA MET A 158 19.71 18.44 30.97
C MET A 158 20.05 19.74 30.22
N GLY A 159 21.28 19.90 29.71
CA GLY A 159 21.63 21.00 28.80
C GLY A 159 20.92 20.88 27.45
N MET A 160 20.80 19.64 26.97
CA MET A 160 20.06 19.34 25.73
C MET A 160 18.54 19.27 25.93
N TYR A 161 18.02 19.56 27.13
CA TYR A 161 16.59 19.39 27.44
C TYR A 161 15.67 20.24 26.56
N VAL A 162 16.14 21.32 25.96
CA VAL A 162 15.28 22.12 25.07
C VAL A 162 15.16 21.56 23.65
N GLN A 163 15.99 20.59 23.28
CA GLN A 163 15.97 19.96 21.98
C GLN A 163 14.71 19.09 21.83
N ARG A 164 14.12 19.14 20.64
CA ARG A 164 12.92 18.41 20.24
C ARG A 164 13.02 18.07 18.77
N ASP A 165 12.44 16.94 18.40
CA ASP A 165 12.25 16.53 17.02
C ASP A 165 10.83 15.96 16.90
N PRO A 166 9.81 16.79 16.64
CA PRO A 166 8.43 16.30 16.52
C PRO A 166 8.29 15.29 15.37
N PHE A 167 7.48 14.26 15.57
CA PHE A 167 7.23 13.23 14.55
C PHE A 167 6.51 13.84 13.33
N ASP A 168 7.13 13.76 12.16
CA ASP A 168 6.60 14.31 10.89
C ASP A 168 7.02 13.41 9.71
N PRO A 169 6.32 12.28 9.49
CA PRO A 169 6.65 11.34 8.42
C PRO A 169 6.32 11.92 7.03
N PRO A 170 6.99 11.44 5.97
CA PRO A 170 6.70 11.90 4.60
C PRO A 170 5.26 11.55 4.17
N ARG A 171 4.60 12.48 3.46
CA ARG A 171 3.20 12.35 3.01
C ARG A 171 2.90 13.00 1.64
N VAL A 172 3.93 13.18 0.83
CA VAL A 172 3.88 13.99 -0.40
C VAL A 172 2.96 13.34 -1.45
N ASN A 173 3.07 12.04 -1.64
CA ASN A 173 2.30 11.31 -2.64
C ASN A 173 0.82 11.22 -2.25
N PHE A 174 0.54 10.91 -0.98
CA PHE A 174 -0.83 10.92 -0.47
C PHE A 174 -1.50 12.29 -0.62
N ASP A 175 -0.83 13.38 -0.23
CA ASP A 175 -1.37 14.73 -0.36
C ASP A 175 -1.65 15.10 -1.83
N ALA A 176 -0.79 14.67 -2.76
CA ALA A 176 -0.97 14.89 -4.20
C ALA A 176 -2.21 14.13 -4.75
N ILE A 177 -2.32 12.83 -4.48
CA ILE A 177 -3.42 11.94 -4.93
C ILE A 177 -4.76 12.37 -4.33
N LYS A 178 -4.74 12.92 -3.12
CA LYS A 178 -5.93 13.48 -2.46
C LYS A 178 -6.38 14.79 -3.13
N LEU A 179 -5.43 15.65 -3.51
CA LEU A 179 -5.69 16.95 -4.13
C LEU A 179 -6.21 16.81 -5.57
N ASP A 180 -5.63 15.93 -6.36
CA ASP A 180 -6.01 15.71 -7.76
C ASP A 180 -7.29 14.84 -7.92
N GLY A 181 -7.76 14.23 -6.83
CA GLY A 181 -8.99 13.44 -6.79
C GLY A 181 -8.85 12.03 -7.35
N THR A 182 -7.65 11.61 -7.75
CA THR A 182 -7.35 10.24 -8.23
C THR A 182 -7.55 9.20 -7.13
N PHE A 183 -7.60 9.60 -5.86
CA PHE A 183 -8.01 8.77 -4.74
C PHE A 183 -9.36 8.04 -4.96
N ARG A 184 -10.26 8.63 -5.77
CA ARG A 184 -11.57 8.03 -6.13
C ARG A 184 -11.46 6.83 -7.06
N LEU A 185 -10.32 6.68 -7.75
CA LEU A 185 -10.06 5.58 -8.68
C LEU A 185 -9.54 4.33 -7.95
N MET A 186 -9.16 4.47 -6.67
CA MET A 186 -8.72 3.35 -5.85
C MET A 186 -9.88 2.50 -5.33
N PRO A 187 -9.66 1.21 -5.05
CA PRO A 187 -10.62 0.41 -4.31
C PRO A 187 -10.99 1.08 -2.99
N LYS A 188 -12.28 1.06 -2.65
CA LYS A 188 -12.83 1.75 -1.47
C LYS A 188 -12.08 1.38 -0.18
N GLU A 189 -11.76 0.11 0.00
CA GLU A 189 -11.06 -0.39 1.20
C GLU A 189 -9.65 0.20 1.30
N VAL A 190 -8.92 0.29 0.18
CA VAL A 190 -7.59 0.91 0.12
C VAL A 190 -7.69 2.39 0.47
N GLY A 191 -8.64 3.10 -0.13
CA GLY A 191 -8.85 4.51 0.17
C GLY A 191 -9.17 4.76 1.65
N LEU A 192 -9.95 3.88 2.29
CA LEU A 192 -10.22 3.99 3.73
C LEU A 192 -8.96 3.75 4.57
N LYS A 193 -8.20 2.69 4.30
CA LYS A 193 -6.97 2.38 5.05
C LYS A 193 -5.89 3.46 4.86
N MET A 194 -5.72 3.98 3.65
CA MET A 194 -4.80 5.09 3.39
C MET A 194 -5.24 6.35 4.16
N THR A 195 -6.53 6.70 4.13
CA THR A 195 -7.03 7.83 4.94
C THR A 195 -6.77 7.63 6.43
N GLU A 196 -6.90 6.42 6.94
CA GLU A 196 -6.63 6.11 8.35
C GLU A 196 -5.15 6.28 8.73
N ILE A 197 -4.21 5.87 7.88
CA ILE A 197 -2.77 6.02 8.15
C ILE A 197 -2.30 7.48 8.10
N TYR A 198 -2.79 8.23 7.11
CA TYR A 198 -2.29 9.57 6.81
C TYR A 198 -3.09 10.69 7.50
N ASP A 199 -4.38 10.48 7.76
CA ASP A 199 -5.27 11.47 8.40
C ASP A 199 -5.97 10.95 9.67
N GLY A 200 -5.71 9.70 10.07
CA GLY A 200 -6.39 9.07 11.18
C GLY A 200 -5.92 9.53 12.55
N THR A 201 -6.56 8.97 13.57
CA THR A 201 -6.34 9.37 14.97
C THR A 201 -4.98 8.94 15.50
N GLU A 202 -4.45 7.79 15.06
CA GLU A 202 -3.15 7.27 15.51
C GLU A 202 -2.03 8.27 15.23
N LEU A 203 -1.87 8.64 13.94
CA LEU A 203 -0.86 9.62 13.52
C LEU A 203 -1.09 10.98 14.20
N LYS A 204 -2.35 11.44 14.29
CA LYS A 204 -2.68 12.71 14.94
C LYS A 204 -2.22 12.75 16.40
N TYR A 205 -2.47 11.69 17.17
CA TYR A 205 -2.05 11.65 18.57
C TYR A 205 -0.53 11.60 18.71
N LEU A 206 0.16 10.86 17.83
CA LEU A 206 1.61 10.80 17.81
C LEU A 206 2.24 12.18 17.51
N ILE A 207 1.72 12.91 16.52
CA ILE A 207 2.13 14.29 16.21
C ILE A 207 1.83 15.24 17.38
N GLU A 208 0.64 15.17 17.98
CA GLU A 208 0.29 16.05 19.10
C GLU A 208 1.18 15.80 20.33
N ASN A 209 1.49 14.54 20.62
CA ASN A 209 2.33 14.16 21.75
C ASN A 209 3.79 14.60 21.58
N THR A 210 4.39 14.27 20.44
CA THR A 210 5.80 14.62 20.11
C THR A 210 5.97 16.11 19.80
N GLY A 211 4.91 16.78 19.37
CA GLY A 211 4.89 18.22 19.13
C GLY A 211 4.51 19.02 20.38
N LYS A 212 3.20 19.22 20.56
CA LYS A 212 2.63 20.18 21.51
C LYS A 212 2.81 19.78 22.97
N ASN A 213 2.64 18.50 23.30
CA ASN A 213 2.77 18.05 24.68
C ASN A 213 4.22 18.04 25.14
N GLU A 214 5.16 17.63 24.28
CA GLU A 214 6.58 17.74 24.57
C GLU A 214 7.04 19.21 24.66
N GLU A 215 6.56 20.08 23.77
CA GLU A 215 6.81 21.53 23.80
C GLU A 215 6.43 22.16 25.15
N LEU A 216 5.30 21.73 25.71
CA LEU A 216 4.85 22.21 27.02
C LEU A 216 5.91 21.96 28.10
N TYR A 217 6.52 20.78 28.13
CA TYR A 217 7.52 20.44 29.14
C TYR A 217 8.82 21.23 28.94
N VAL A 218 9.25 21.39 27.69
CA VAL A 218 10.42 22.22 27.33
C VAL A 218 10.22 23.68 27.71
N ASN A 219 9.04 24.23 27.43
CA ASN A 219 8.70 25.60 27.79
C ASN A 219 8.62 25.78 29.31
N GLN A 220 8.09 24.81 30.05
CA GLN A 220 8.10 24.82 31.51
C GLN A 220 9.50 24.82 32.10
N PHE A 221 10.42 24.01 31.55
CA PHE A 221 11.83 24.00 31.92
C PHE A 221 12.50 25.36 31.66
N SER A 222 12.35 25.88 30.44
CA SER A 222 12.91 27.18 30.04
C SER A 222 12.36 28.32 30.91
N ASN A 223 11.06 28.31 31.21
CA ASN A 223 10.43 29.27 32.10
C ASN A 223 10.94 29.17 33.54
N ARG A 224 11.24 27.96 34.03
CA ARG A 224 11.82 27.78 35.37
C ARG A 224 13.21 28.41 35.44
N ILE A 225 14.01 28.24 34.39
CA ILE A 225 15.32 28.86 34.29
C ILE A 225 15.18 30.38 34.32
N ALA A 226 14.41 30.93 33.38
CA ALA A 226 14.27 32.37 33.18
C ALA A 226 13.69 33.11 34.40
N ASN A 227 12.76 32.49 35.11
CA ASN A 227 12.02 33.17 36.20
C ASN A 227 12.52 32.81 37.60
N LYS A 228 13.46 31.87 37.74
CA LYS A 228 13.98 31.48 39.05
C LYS A 228 15.48 31.31 39.07
N TRP A 229 16.03 30.43 38.23
CA TRP A 229 17.46 30.12 38.29
C TRP A 229 18.31 31.35 38.02
N VAL A 230 17.91 32.19 37.05
CA VAL A 230 18.59 33.45 36.72
C VAL A 230 18.68 34.43 37.91
N TYR A 231 17.73 34.37 38.85
CA TYR A 231 17.71 35.24 40.04
C TYR A 231 18.41 34.62 41.25
N ASP A 232 18.35 33.28 41.38
CA ASP A 232 18.85 32.56 42.54
C ASP A 232 20.33 32.17 42.40
N LEU A 233 20.84 32.02 41.17
CA LEU A 233 22.20 31.54 40.89
C LEU A 233 23.13 32.67 40.43
N PRO A 234 24.45 32.58 40.72
CA PRO A 234 25.41 33.61 40.33
C PRO A 234 25.58 33.73 38.82
N TRP A 235 25.38 32.63 38.09
CA TRP A 235 25.38 32.57 36.64
C TRP A 235 24.53 31.37 36.19
N VAL A 236 24.03 31.43 34.95
CA VAL A 236 23.23 30.37 34.35
C VAL A 236 23.63 30.20 32.90
N ASP A 237 24.18 29.03 32.58
CA ASP A 237 24.39 28.58 31.22
C ASP A 237 24.25 27.06 31.18
N VAL A 238 23.14 26.57 30.62
CA VAL A 238 22.80 25.14 30.66
C VAL A 238 23.62 24.31 29.67
N ASP A 239 24.33 24.95 28.73
CA ASP A 239 25.14 24.26 27.74
C ASP A 239 26.53 23.88 28.29
N TYR A 240 26.98 24.52 29.38
CA TYR A 240 28.27 24.25 30.01
C TYR A 240 28.17 23.21 31.14
N ASN A 241 29.05 22.21 31.12
CA ASN A 241 29.09 21.17 32.15
C ASN A 241 29.39 21.74 33.55
N GLU A 242 30.20 22.80 33.63
CA GLU A 242 30.59 23.48 34.87
C GLU A 242 29.36 24.03 35.61
N PHE A 243 28.38 24.57 34.89
CA PHE A 243 27.14 25.06 35.48
C PHE A 243 26.45 23.96 36.29
N TRP A 244 26.34 22.77 35.71
CA TRP A 244 25.68 21.62 36.34
C TRP A 244 26.44 21.06 37.53
N ILE A 245 27.78 21.07 37.47
CA ILE A 245 28.65 20.60 38.57
C ILE A 245 28.60 21.57 39.75
N GLU A 246 28.80 22.86 39.49
CA GLU A 246 28.84 23.90 40.53
C GLU A 246 27.50 24.07 41.23
N ASN A 247 26.40 24.01 40.47
CA ASN A 247 25.05 24.27 40.98
C ASN A 247 24.27 22.99 41.31
N ARG A 248 24.91 21.81 41.34
CA ARG A 248 24.22 20.51 41.46
C ARG A 248 23.24 20.45 42.62
N LYS A 249 23.60 21.00 43.80
CA LYS A 249 22.78 20.91 45.01
C LYS A 249 21.54 21.77 44.87
N TYR A 250 21.66 22.93 44.23
CA TYR A 250 20.52 23.79 43.95
C TYR A 250 19.57 23.10 42.97
N VAL A 251 20.09 22.56 41.86
CA VAL A 251 19.30 21.85 40.84
C VAL A 251 18.62 20.60 41.42
N GLN A 252 19.33 19.77 42.19
CA GLN A 252 18.76 18.58 42.84
C GLN A 252 17.58 18.94 43.76
N ASN A 253 17.69 20.05 44.48
CA ASN A 253 16.62 20.55 45.35
C ASN A 253 15.45 21.20 44.59
N ASP A 254 15.58 21.44 43.28
CA ASP A 254 14.49 21.94 42.46
C ASP A 254 13.51 20.83 42.08
N LYS A 255 12.58 20.56 43.00
CA LYS A 255 11.51 19.57 42.81
C LYS A 255 10.66 19.78 41.56
N PHE A 256 10.55 21.03 41.08
CA PHE A 256 9.79 21.32 39.88
C PHE A 256 10.47 20.75 38.64
N ILE A 257 11.79 20.94 38.50
CA ILE A 257 12.54 20.38 37.37
C ILE A 257 12.54 18.85 37.42
N LYS A 258 12.72 18.26 38.60
CA LYS A 258 12.63 16.80 38.76
C LYS A 258 11.27 16.26 38.31
N TYR A 259 10.18 16.92 38.70
CA TYR A 259 8.83 16.54 38.30
C TYR A 259 8.58 16.75 36.80
N ASN A 260 9.08 17.85 36.23
CA ASN A 260 8.98 18.11 34.80
C ASN A 260 9.72 17.04 33.97
N LEU A 261 10.94 16.66 34.38
CA LEU A 261 11.70 15.56 33.80
C LEU A 261 10.91 14.23 33.87
N TYR A 262 10.37 13.90 35.04
CA TYR A 262 9.51 12.72 35.20
C TYR A 262 8.34 12.72 34.20
N LYS A 263 7.64 13.85 34.06
CA LYS A 263 6.48 13.95 33.14
C LYS A 263 6.86 13.79 31.68
N ARG A 264 8.02 14.28 31.26
CA ARG A 264 8.50 14.11 29.88
C ARG A 264 8.94 12.67 29.62
N VAL A 265 9.63 12.04 30.56
CA VAL A 265 10.01 10.62 30.45
C VAL A 265 8.78 9.71 30.43
N ASP A 266 7.80 9.98 31.29
CA ASP A 266 6.50 9.30 31.33
C ASP A 266 5.75 9.39 29.98
N LEU A 267 5.78 10.56 29.31
CA LEU A 267 5.21 10.74 27.97
C LEU A 267 5.92 9.87 26.93
N TRP A 268 7.25 9.81 26.94
CA TRP A 268 8.00 8.98 25.99
C TRP A 268 7.73 7.48 26.23
N GLU A 269 7.92 7.01 27.46
CA GLU A 269 7.85 5.58 27.80
C GLU A 269 6.44 4.99 27.66
N TYR A 270 5.40 5.73 28.07
CA TYR A 270 4.05 5.19 28.19
C TYR A 270 3.06 5.72 27.17
N SER A 271 3.46 6.63 26.28
CA SER A 271 2.58 7.12 25.21
C SER A 271 3.25 7.04 23.86
N ILE A 272 4.38 7.73 23.68
CA ILE A 272 5.00 7.84 22.35
C ILE A 272 5.53 6.49 21.87
N LYS A 273 6.23 5.71 22.70
CA LYS A 273 6.73 4.39 22.30
C LYS A 273 5.62 3.44 21.86
N GLU A 274 4.53 3.36 22.62
CA GLU A 274 3.40 2.51 22.27
C GLU A 274 2.74 2.98 20.95
N GLN A 275 2.53 4.29 20.81
CA GLN A 275 1.95 4.88 19.60
C GLN A 275 2.81 4.62 18.36
N LEU A 276 4.14 4.69 18.47
CA LEU A 276 5.05 4.38 17.37
C LEU A 276 4.94 2.91 16.94
N GLN A 277 4.86 1.97 17.89
CA GLN A 277 4.71 0.54 17.56
C GLN A 277 3.35 0.24 16.93
N GLN A 278 2.27 0.86 17.44
CA GLN A 278 0.94 0.75 16.85
C GLN A 278 0.94 1.30 15.42
N TYR A 279 1.49 2.51 15.23
CA TYR A 279 1.57 3.15 13.92
C TYR A 279 2.39 2.33 12.92
N LYS A 280 3.55 1.80 13.34
CA LYS A 280 4.36 0.88 12.54
C LYS A 280 3.58 -0.36 12.13
N THR A 281 2.82 -0.95 13.04
CA THR A 281 1.99 -2.13 12.74
C THR A 281 0.94 -1.78 11.69
N SER A 282 0.25 -0.64 11.84
CA SER A 282 -0.71 -0.12 10.86
C SER A 282 -0.08 0.09 9.47
N LEU A 283 1.15 0.59 9.40
CA LEU A 283 1.89 0.76 8.14
C LEU A 283 2.23 -0.60 7.47
N ILE A 284 2.65 -1.59 8.25
CA ILE A 284 2.98 -2.93 7.75
C ILE A 284 1.73 -3.65 7.23
N GLU A 285 0.62 -3.61 7.95
CA GLU A 285 -0.65 -4.19 7.48
C GLU A 285 -1.11 -3.55 6.16
N SER A 286 -0.86 -2.26 6.01
CA SER A 286 -1.27 -1.50 4.82
C SER A 286 -0.38 -1.77 3.62
N THR A 287 0.89 -2.07 3.87
CA THR A 287 1.82 -2.63 2.90
C THR A 287 1.27 -3.93 2.32
N GLU A 288 0.91 -4.89 3.17
CA GLU A 288 0.36 -6.18 2.72
C GLU A 288 -0.94 -6.01 1.92
N MET A 289 -1.79 -5.07 2.35
CA MET A 289 -3.02 -4.72 1.64
C MET A 289 -2.74 -4.12 0.26
N LEU A 290 -1.82 -3.17 0.15
CA LEU A 290 -1.44 -2.56 -1.12
C LEU A 290 -0.81 -3.58 -2.05
N ASP A 291 0.09 -4.43 -1.56
CA ASP A 291 0.74 -5.48 -2.35
C ASP A 291 -0.30 -6.45 -2.95
N SER A 292 -1.31 -6.83 -2.16
CA SER A 292 -2.43 -7.66 -2.61
C SER A 292 -3.23 -6.99 -3.74
N VAL A 293 -3.57 -5.71 -3.56
CA VAL A 293 -4.34 -4.95 -4.55
C VAL A 293 -3.54 -4.71 -5.83
N ILE A 294 -2.26 -4.36 -5.71
CA ILE A 294 -1.34 -4.19 -6.85
C ILE A 294 -1.21 -5.51 -7.62
N ALA A 295 -1.06 -6.64 -6.94
CA ALA A 295 -0.99 -7.95 -7.58
C ALA A 295 -2.26 -8.28 -8.38
N VAL A 296 -3.45 -8.01 -7.82
CA VAL A 296 -4.72 -8.16 -8.53
C VAL A 296 -4.76 -7.26 -9.77
N ARG A 297 -4.46 -5.97 -9.62
CA ARG A 297 -4.47 -4.99 -10.73
C ARG A 297 -3.49 -5.32 -11.85
N ASN A 298 -2.31 -5.84 -11.52
CA ASN A 298 -1.31 -6.30 -12.47
C ASN A 298 -1.73 -7.60 -13.19
N SER A 299 -2.55 -8.43 -12.55
CA SER A 299 -3.08 -9.67 -13.15
C SER A 299 -4.33 -9.47 -14.02
N GLU A 300 -4.95 -8.28 -13.95
CA GLU A 300 -6.09 -7.92 -14.77
C GLU A 300 -5.68 -7.84 -16.26
N PHE A 301 -6.35 -8.60 -17.11
CA PHE A 301 -6.21 -8.48 -18.56
C PHE A 301 -7.26 -7.51 -19.08
N GLU A 302 -6.80 -6.39 -19.64
CA GLU A 302 -7.67 -5.42 -20.30
C GLU A 302 -7.68 -5.68 -21.81
N PHE A 303 -8.87 -5.89 -22.38
CA PHE A 303 -9.06 -6.06 -23.81
C PHE A 303 -9.46 -4.72 -24.43
N ILE A 304 -8.50 -3.98 -24.99
CA ILE A 304 -8.75 -2.74 -25.78
C ILE A 304 -8.83 -3.11 -27.28
N TRP A 305 -9.89 -2.68 -27.97
CA TRP A 305 -10.04 -2.77 -29.43
C TRP A 305 -9.83 -1.40 -30.09
N TRP A 306 -9.12 -1.35 -31.21
CA TRP A 306 -8.70 -0.11 -31.88
C TRP A 306 -9.78 0.56 -32.73
N VAL A 307 -9.66 1.89 -32.81
CA VAL A 307 -10.25 2.79 -33.80
C VAL A 307 -9.31 2.88 -35.01
N LEU A 308 -9.86 2.72 -36.22
CA LEU A 308 -9.23 3.21 -37.46
C LEU A 308 -10.02 4.43 -37.93
N ASN A 309 -9.31 5.51 -38.21
CA ASN A 309 -9.84 6.75 -38.79
C ASN A 309 -9.64 6.72 -40.32
N PRO A 310 -10.70 6.56 -41.14
CA PRO A 310 -10.61 6.60 -42.59
C PRO A 310 -11.10 7.94 -43.15
N LYS A 311 -10.65 9.05 -42.56
CA LYS A 311 -10.65 10.36 -43.22
C LYS A 311 -9.20 10.83 -43.17
N ASP A 312 -8.39 10.69 -44.21
CA ASP A 312 -8.66 10.74 -45.67
C ASP A 312 -9.68 9.76 -46.29
#